data_AF-A0A969MRY9-F1
#
_entry.id   AF-A0A969MRY9-F1
#
_cell.length_a   1.000
_cell.length_b   1.000
_cell.length_c   1.000
_cell.angle_alpha   90.00
_cell.angle_beta   90.00
_cell.angle_gamma   90.00
#
_symmetry.space_group_name_H-M   'P 1'
#
loop_
_entity.id
_entity.type
_entity.pdbx_description
1 polymer ?
#
loop_
_entity_poly.entity_id
_entity_poly.type
_entity_poly.pdbx_seq_one_letter_code
_entity_poly.pdbx_strand_id
1 'polypeptide(L)'
;MQNFVSKSEFDMHWRLFDEMMNRFNLGVTETAEAAGISRVMLSRFRNGKADLGSAKLITLLQVIPSEARIWYITELLGVRPNTSLRSQIVKAPPEEQADALCLLANIFANNTRKEKDPVELAEAV
;
A
#
# COMPACT_ATOMS: atom_id res chain seq x y z
N MET A 1 -5.33 -10.76 31.52
CA MET A 1 -3.90 -10.89 31.20
C MET A 1 -3.52 -9.70 30.35
N GLN A 2 -2.70 -8.78 30.88
CA GLN A 2 -2.07 -7.74 30.05
C GLN A 2 -1.00 -8.45 29.23
N ASN A 3 -1.17 -8.51 27.91
CA ASN A 3 -0.15 -9.02 27.02
C ASN A 3 0.98 -7.99 26.96
N PHE A 4 2.10 -8.29 27.61
CA PHE A 4 3.32 -7.53 27.45
C PHE A 4 3.86 -7.83 26.05
N VAL A 5 3.61 -6.89 25.12
CA VAL A 5 4.16 -6.92 23.76
C VAL A 5 5.68 -7.04 23.86
N SER A 6 6.21 -8.09 23.24
CA SER A 6 7.65 -8.38 23.24
C SER A 6 8.42 -7.30 22.49
N LYS A 7 9.68 -7.06 22.87
CA LYS A 7 10.53 -6.03 22.22
C LYS A 7 10.67 -6.26 20.70
N SER A 8 10.61 -7.52 20.25
CA SER A 8 10.61 -7.89 18.83
C SER A 8 9.35 -7.45 18.06
N GLU A 9 8.19 -7.42 18.73
CA GLU A 9 6.94 -6.93 18.12
C GLU A 9 6.95 -5.39 18.02
N PHE A 10 7.61 -4.70 18.95
CA PHE A 10 7.88 -3.27 18.82
C PHE A 10 8.82 -2.97 17.65
N ASP A 11 9.85 -3.77 17.39
CA ASP A 11 10.70 -3.52 16.21
C ASP A 11 9.95 -3.75 14.88
N MET A 12 8.94 -4.63 14.90
CA MET A 12 8.14 -4.96 13.71
C MET A 12 7.36 -3.75 13.17
N HIS A 13 6.74 -2.93 14.02
CA HIS A 13 5.93 -1.81 13.53
C HIS A 13 6.77 -0.72 12.85
N TRP A 14 7.99 -0.44 13.34
CA TRP A 14 8.91 0.49 12.69
C TRP A 14 9.42 -0.05 11.37
N ARG A 15 9.81 -1.34 11.33
CA ARG A 15 10.28 -2.00 10.11
C ARG A 15 9.21 -2.00 9.02
N LEU A 16 7.98 -2.38 9.37
CA LEU A 16 6.85 -2.38 8.43
C LEU A 16 6.52 -0.97 7.95
N PHE A 17 6.65 0.04 8.82
CA PHE A 17 6.41 1.43 8.42
C PHE A 17 7.47 1.91 7.43
N ASP A 18 8.75 1.59 7.69
CA ASP A 18 9.84 1.91 6.76
C ASP A 18 9.66 1.21 5.41
N GLU A 19 9.29 -0.07 5.43
CA GLU A 19 8.99 -0.86 4.24
C GLU A 19 7.82 -0.27 3.44
N MET A 20 6.73 0.13 4.10
CA MET A 20 5.61 0.81 3.46
C MET A 20 6.06 2.08 2.74
N MET A 21 6.85 2.93 3.41
CA MET A 21 7.35 4.17 2.79
C MET A 21 8.18 3.88 1.53
N ASN A 22 9.05 2.87 1.57
CA ASN A 22 9.90 2.52 0.44
C ASN A 22 9.11 1.85 -0.69
N ARG A 23 8.22 0.91 -0.36
CA ARG A 23 7.41 0.12 -1.30
C ARG A 23 6.47 0.98 -2.14
N PHE A 24 5.87 1.99 -1.52
CA PHE A 24 4.94 2.90 -2.18
C PHE A 24 5.60 4.20 -2.64
N ASN A 25 6.95 4.26 -2.62
CA ASN A 25 7.74 5.41 -3.04
C ASN A 25 7.29 6.75 -2.41
N LEU A 26 7.04 6.73 -1.09
CA LEU A 26 6.52 7.89 -0.36
C LEU A 26 7.67 8.82 0.04
N GLY A 27 7.59 10.09 -0.38
CA GLY A 27 8.57 11.11 -0.03
C GLY A 27 8.52 11.48 1.44
N VAL A 28 9.67 11.40 2.13
CA VAL A 28 9.76 11.68 3.58
C VAL A 28 9.42 13.12 3.90
N THR A 29 9.88 14.06 3.07
CA THR A 29 9.63 15.48 3.28
C THR A 29 8.14 15.80 3.12
N GLU A 30 7.54 15.37 2.01
CA GLU A 30 6.13 15.58 1.68
C GLU A 30 5.20 14.94 2.73
N THR A 31 5.50 13.69 3.11
CA THR A 31 4.69 12.96 4.10
C THR A 31 4.77 13.62 5.49
N ALA A 32 5.95 14.12 5.88
CA ALA A 32 6.13 14.81 7.15
C ALA A 32 5.37 16.14 7.18
N GLU A 33 5.48 16.91 6.10
CA GLU A 33 4.79 18.20 5.94
C GLU A 33 3.27 18.02 5.98
N ALA A 34 2.73 17.07 5.20
CA ALA A 34 1.30 16.77 5.20
C ALA A 34 0.79 16.33 6.59
N ALA A 35 1.61 15.58 7.34
CA ALA A 35 1.29 15.13 8.69
C ALA A 35 1.53 16.19 9.79
N GLY A 36 2.04 17.38 9.45
CA GLY A 36 2.36 18.43 10.41
C GLY A 36 3.48 18.07 11.40
N ILE A 37 4.41 17.20 10.99
CA ILE A 37 5.58 16.81 11.80
C ILE A 37 6.89 17.18 11.10
N SER A 38 7.98 17.32 11.86
CA SER A 38 9.27 17.60 11.24
C SER A 38 9.81 16.38 10.50
N ARG A 39 10.48 16.62 9.36
CA ARG A 39 11.18 15.57 8.60
C ARG A 39 12.15 14.76 9.46
N VAL A 40 12.84 15.41 10.39
CA VAL A 40 13.76 14.76 11.34
C VAL A 40 13.01 13.83 12.29
N MET A 41 11.83 14.24 12.78
CA MET A 41 11.00 13.40 13.65
C MET A 41 10.51 12.15 12.91
N LEU A 42 10.02 12.31 11.67
CA LEU A 42 9.61 11.17 10.84
C LEU A 42 10.78 10.22 10.56
N SER A 43 11.95 10.75 10.21
CA SER A 43 13.15 9.94 9.97
C SER A 43 13.59 9.18 11.22
N ARG A 44 13.56 9.79 12.41
CA ARG A 44 13.89 9.10 13.66
C ARG A 44 12.87 8.02 13.99
N PHE A 45 11.58 8.27 13.78
CA PHE A 45 10.53 7.28 13.97
C PHE A 45 10.73 6.06 13.07
N ARG A 46 10.95 6.25 11.76
CA ARG A 46 11.23 5.15 10.81
C ARG A 46 12.37 4.24 11.25
N ASN A 47 13.37 4.81 11.92
CA ASN A 47 14.56 4.09 12.38
C ASN A 47 14.45 3.59 13.84
N GLY A 48 13.27 3.64 14.47
CA GLY A 48 13.07 3.23 15.86
C GLY A 48 13.78 4.11 16.90
N LYS A 49 14.16 5.33 16.52
CA LYS A 49 14.89 6.31 17.36
C LYS A 49 13.99 7.39 17.97
N ALA A 50 12.69 7.30 17.74
CA ALA A 50 11.67 8.19 18.31
C ALA A 50 10.31 7.50 18.33
N ASP A 51 9.52 7.79 19.36
CA ASP A 51 8.10 7.50 19.40
C ASP A 51 7.32 8.76 19.00
N LEU A 52 6.32 8.59 18.13
CA LEU A 52 5.41 9.66 17.71
C LEU A 52 4.26 9.85 18.70
N GLY A 53 3.95 8.83 19.51
CA GLY A 53 2.71 8.72 20.24
C GLY A 53 1.51 8.48 19.31
N SER A 54 0.41 8.00 19.88
CA SER A 54 -0.75 7.53 19.10
C SER A 54 -1.38 8.64 18.24
N ALA A 55 -1.51 9.86 18.77
CA ALA A 55 -2.17 10.96 18.04
C ALA A 55 -1.44 11.31 16.74
N LYS A 56 -0.11 11.53 16.81
CA LYS A 56 0.69 11.87 15.62
C LYS A 56 0.82 10.70 14.65
N LEU A 57 0.89 9.46 15.16
CA LEU A 57 0.87 8.28 14.31
C LEU A 57 -0.44 8.18 13.52
N ILE A 58 -1.59 8.45 14.15
CA ILE A 58 -2.89 8.46 13.47
C ILE A 58 -2.93 9.55 12.39
N THR A 59 -2.50 10.79 12.71
CA THR A 59 -2.42 11.88 11.73
C THR A 59 -1.51 11.52 10.55
N LEU A 60 -0.34 10.91 10.83
CA LEU A 60 0.59 10.44 9.81
C LEU A 60 -0.04 9.38 8.90
N LEU A 61 -0.74 8.40 9.49
CA LEU A 61 -1.44 7.37 8.72
C LEU A 61 -2.58 7.95 7.88
N GLN A 62 -3.27 9.00 8.34
CA GLN A 62 -4.36 9.64 7.59
C GLN A 62 -3.91 10.33 6.30
N VAL A 63 -2.68 10.83 6.24
CA VAL A 63 -2.13 11.48 5.03
C VAL A 63 -1.45 10.52 4.07
N ILE A 64 -1.16 9.29 4.52
CA ILE A 64 -0.62 8.23 3.67
C ILE A 64 -1.72 7.70 2.73
N PRO A 65 -1.42 7.41 1.45
CA PRO A 65 -2.35 6.79 0.51
C PRO A 65 -3.05 5.56 1.10
N SER A 66 -4.33 5.38 0.77
CA SER A 66 -5.17 4.30 1.34
C SER A 66 -4.55 2.91 1.16
N GLU A 67 -3.99 2.63 -0.01
CA GLU A 67 -3.36 1.35 -0.34
C GLU A 67 -2.17 1.03 0.56
N ALA A 68 -1.28 2.00 0.78
CA ALA A 68 -0.11 1.87 1.64
C ALA A 68 -0.53 1.66 3.11
N ARG A 69 -1.51 2.43 3.57
CA ARG A 69 -2.08 2.32 4.92
C ARG A 69 -2.71 0.94 5.16
N ILE A 70 -3.51 0.45 4.20
CA ILE A 70 -4.15 -0.86 4.27
C ILE A 70 -3.09 -1.96 4.34
N TRP A 71 -2.05 -1.87 3.49
CA TRP A 71 -0.95 -2.82 3.52
C TRP A 71 -0.26 -2.85 4.90
N TYR A 72 0.13 -1.68 5.42
CA TYR A 72 0.80 -1.58 6.72
C TYR A 72 -0.03 -2.18 7.86
N ILE A 73 -1.31 -1.84 7.95
CA ILE A 73 -2.21 -2.36 9.00
C ILE A 73 -2.44 -3.88 8.84
N THR A 74 -2.50 -4.37 7.61
CA THR A 74 -2.64 -5.81 7.31
C THR A 74 -1.44 -6.60 7.81
N GLU A 75 -0.22 -6.14 7.47
CA GLU A 75 1.02 -6.79 7.90
C GLU A 75 1.20 -6.67 9.42
N LEU A 76 0.86 -5.52 10.01
CA LEU A 76 1.02 -5.28 11.44
C LEU A 76 0.11 -6.17 12.29
N LEU A 77 -1.15 -6.33 11.88
CA LEU A 77 -2.14 -7.08 12.65
C LEU A 77 -2.18 -8.56 12.25
N GLY A 78 -1.53 -8.95 11.15
CA GLY A 78 -1.63 -10.31 10.59
C GLY A 78 -3.03 -10.66 10.10
N VAL A 79 -3.92 -9.67 10.01
CA VAL A 79 -5.31 -9.84 9.56
C VAL A 79 -5.47 -9.05 8.29
N ARG A 80 -5.83 -9.74 7.20
CA ARG A 80 -6.31 -9.04 6.01
C ARG A 80 -7.66 -8.42 6.37
N PRO A 81 -7.80 -7.08 6.38
CA PRO A 81 -9.12 -6.48 6.53
C PRO A 81 -10.03 -7.10 5.48
N ASN A 82 -11.27 -7.36 5.87
CA ASN A 82 -12.23 -8.28 5.25
C ASN A 82 -12.77 -7.83 3.88
N THR A 83 -11.91 -7.22 3.08
CA THR A 83 -12.11 -6.58 1.78
C THR A 83 -11.12 -7.12 0.75
N SER A 84 -10.72 -8.39 0.86
CA SER A 84 -9.97 -9.03 -0.22
C SER A 84 -10.77 -8.92 -1.52
N LEU A 85 -10.12 -8.67 -2.65
CA LEU A 85 -10.78 -8.61 -3.96
C LEU A 85 -11.65 -9.86 -4.19
N ARG A 86 -11.16 -11.02 -3.77
CA ARG A 86 -11.92 -12.28 -3.75
C ARG A 86 -13.25 -12.14 -3.00
N SER A 87 -13.22 -11.64 -1.76
CA SER A 87 -14.44 -11.45 -0.97
C SER A 87 -15.38 -10.40 -1.54
N GLN A 88 -14.86 -9.40 -2.27
CA GLN A 88 -15.69 -8.39 -2.93
C GLN A 88 -16.39 -8.99 -4.16
N ILE A 89 -15.64 -9.69 -5.02
CA ILE A 89 -16.19 -10.36 -6.20
C ILE A 89 -17.25 -11.39 -5.80
N VAL A 90 -16.99 -12.24 -4.80
CA VAL A 90 -17.94 -13.27 -4.35
C VAL A 90 -19.23 -12.68 -3.79
N LYS A 91 -19.18 -11.48 -3.19
CA LYS A 91 -20.35 -10.80 -2.61
C LYS A 91 -21.11 -9.91 -3.60
N ALA A 92 -20.51 -9.59 -4.75
CA ALA A 92 -21.12 -8.73 -5.76
C ALA A 92 -22.27 -9.46 -6.47
N PRO A 93 -23.29 -8.73 -6.98
CA PRO A 93 -24.32 -9.30 -7.86
C PRO A 93 -23.71 -9.99 -9.10
N PRO A 94 -24.41 -10.97 -9.72
CA PRO A 94 -23.90 -11.67 -10.90
C PRO A 94 -23.49 -10.75 -12.06
N GLU A 95 -24.19 -9.63 -12.23
CA GLU A 95 -23.90 -8.61 -13.24
C GLU A 95 -22.54 -7.94 -12.98
N GLU A 96 -22.28 -7.49 -11.75
CA GLU A 96 -21.00 -6.89 -11.37
C GLU A 96 -19.84 -7.89 -11.40
N GLN A 97 -20.11 -9.18 -11.14
CA GLN A 97 -19.11 -10.24 -11.30
C GLN A 97 -18.69 -10.40 -12.76
N ALA A 98 -19.66 -10.35 -13.69
CA ALA A 98 -19.40 -10.44 -15.13
C ALA A 98 -18.62 -9.20 -15.62
N ASP A 99 -18.98 -8.01 -15.15
CA ASP A 99 -18.27 -6.78 -15.48
C ASP A 99 -16.82 -6.80 -14.98
N ALA A 100 -16.58 -7.29 -13.76
CA ALA A 100 -15.24 -7.47 -13.23
C ALA A 100 -14.41 -8.45 -14.09
N LEU A 101 -15.01 -9.53 -14.56
CA LEU A 101 -14.39 -10.49 -15.49
C LEU A 101 -14.03 -9.83 -16.84
N CYS A 102 -14.94 -9.07 -17.42
CA CYS A 102 -14.71 -8.32 -18.65
C CYS A 102 -13.58 -7.30 -18.50
N LEU A 103 -13.57 -6.54 -17.40
CA LEU A 103 -12.54 -5.56 -17.10
C LEU A 103 -11.16 -6.23 -17.03
N LEU A 104 -11.04 -7.34 -16.30
CA LEU A 104 -9.80 -8.08 -16.17
C LEU A 104 -9.33 -8.61 -17.54
N ALA A 105 -10.23 -9.20 -18.33
CA ALA A 105 -9.91 -9.68 -19.68
C ALA A 105 -9.37 -8.55 -20.58
N ASN A 106 -9.98 -7.38 -20.54
CA ASN A 106 -9.55 -6.21 -21.30
C ASN A 106 -8.17 -5.71 -20.85
N ILE A 107 -7.90 -5.67 -19.55
CA ILE A 107 -6.57 -5.30 -19.02
C ILE A 107 -5.50 -6.27 -19.53
N PHE A 108 -5.74 -7.58 -19.47
CA PHE A 108 -4.80 -8.58 -19.98
C PHE A 108 -4.56 -8.46 -21.49
N ALA A 109 -5.61 -8.27 -22.28
CA ALA A 109 -5.49 -8.08 -23.73
C ALA A 109 -4.70 -6.81 -24.08
N ASN A 110 -4.91 -5.71 -23.35
CA ASN A 110 -4.23 -4.45 -23.59
C ASN A 110 -2.76 -4.49 -23.17
N ASN A 111 -2.44 -5.17 -22.07
CA ASN A 111 -1.06 -5.31 -21.61
C ASN A 111 -0.23 -6.21 -22.55
N THR A 112 -0.83 -7.29 -23.06
CA THR A 112 -0.14 -8.19 -24.01
C THR A 112 0.03 -7.59 -25.41
N ARG A 113 -0.84 -6.65 -25.82
CA ARG A 113 -0.65 -5.89 -27.08
C ARG A 113 0.49 -4.88 -27.00
N LYS A 114 0.71 -4.24 -25.85
CA LYS A 114 1.80 -3.26 -25.67
C LYS A 114 3.20 -3.86 -25.77
N GLU A 115 3.37 -5.17 -25.58
CA GLU A 115 4.66 -5.84 -25.77
C GLU A 115 4.95 -6.21 -27.24
N LYS A 116 3.98 -6.06 -28.17
CA LYS A 116 4.06 -6.64 -29.52
C LYS A 116 4.18 -5.67 -30.70
N ASP A 117 4.34 -4.37 -30.51
CA ASP A 117 4.64 -3.43 -31.60
C ASP A 117 5.86 -2.55 -31.27
N PRO A 118 6.83 -2.34 -32.19
CA PRO A 118 6.58 -2.19 -33.63
C PRO A 118 7.43 -3.10 -34.53
N VAL A 119 6.80 -3.75 -35.52
CA VAL A 119 7.49 -4.03 -36.79
C VAL A 119 6.85 -3.15 -37.84
N GLU A 120 7.54 -2.06 -38.17
CA GLU A 120 7.28 -1.29 -39.39
C GLU A 120 7.34 -2.26 -40.57
N LEU A 121 6.19 -2.47 -41.21
CA LEU A 121 6.13 -3.12 -42.51
C LEU A 121 6.78 -2.17 -43.51
N ALA A 122 8.05 -2.42 -43.82
CA ALA A 122 8.73 -1.78 -44.93
C ALA A 122 7.91 -2.02 -46.22
N GLU A 123 7.49 -0.93 -46.85
CA GLU A 123 6.91 -0.95 -48.19
C GLU A 123 7.92 -1.58 -49.15
N ALA A 124 7.51 -2.67 -49.82
CA ALA A 124 8.31 -3.30 -50.85
C ALA A 124 8.24 -2.47 -52.14
N VAL A 125 9.41 -2.02 -52.61
CA VAL A 125 9.67 -1.48 -53.96
C VAL A 125 9.85 -2.63 -54.95
#